data_AF-A0A9J6CY04-F1
#
_entry.id   AF-A0A9J6CY04-F1
#
_cell.length_a   1.000
_cell.length_b   1.000
_cell.length_c   1.000
_cell.angle_alpha   90.00
_cell.angle_beta   90.00
_cell.angle_gamma   90.00
#
_symmetry.space_group_name_H-M   'P 1'
#
loop_
_entity.id
_entity.type
_entity.pdbx_description
1 polymer ?
#
loop_
_entity_poly.entity_id
_entity_poly.type
_entity_poly.pdbx_seq_one_letter_code
_entity_poly.pdbx_strand_id
1 'polypeptide(L)'
;MIGSTESVLIAFAGTVIPRFVCCKRVSFRCLPHEPKPPTSTRCLAIGNRAHQCPQQSVPAKCRRCASDLPADPNAHVCTQPWCIHRQVNTHSSLDSSCPSPLAKQRDCAKAALLRRTVMRRATQPSPSSSSAHEFLSPPATPPPPPGSNAAKVKRAPPVCPSLSNTPSLSLGNESRSIDLRLAMLERNQREQQRVSDELEQKILALTQALATTT
;
A
#
# COMPACT_ATOMS: atom_id res chain seq x y z
N MET A 1 6.07 -8.04 17.31
CA MET A 1 7.20 -8.05 16.34
C MET A 1 7.16 -9.38 15.62
N ILE A 2 7.69 -9.47 14.40
CA ILE A 2 8.08 -10.78 13.84
C ILE A 2 9.12 -11.36 14.80
N GLY A 3 8.92 -12.59 15.28
CA GLY A 3 9.82 -13.25 16.23
C GLY A 3 9.33 -13.35 17.68
N SER A 4 8.09 -12.94 18.00
CA SER A 4 7.41 -13.55 19.16
C SER A 4 6.95 -14.95 18.77
N THR A 5 7.18 -15.92 19.66
CA THR A 5 7.23 -17.39 19.49
C THR A 5 6.04 -18.09 18.81
N GLU A 6 5.01 -17.37 18.35
CA GLU A 6 3.76 -17.95 17.84
C GLU A 6 3.39 -17.48 16.42
N SER A 7 4.31 -16.83 15.70
CA SER A 7 4.04 -16.35 14.34
C SER A 7 5.06 -16.84 13.33
N VAL A 8 4.56 -17.44 12.23
CA VAL A 8 5.38 -17.91 11.11
C VAL A 8 5.06 -17.06 9.88
N LEU A 9 6.09 -16.58 9.19
CA LEU A 9 5.94 -15.91 7.90
C LEU A 9 5.89 -16.96 6.79
N ILE A 10 4.78 -16.99 6.07
CA ILE A 10 4.58 -17.88 4.92
C ILE A 10 4.47 -17.00 3.68
N ALA A 11 5.34 -17.24 2.72
CA ALA A 11 5.33 -16.53 1.44
C ALA A 11 4.58 -17.39 0.39
N PHE A 12 3.64 -16.76 -0.32
CA PHE A 12 2.95 -17.39 -1.45
C PHE A 12 3.41 -16.75 -2.75
N ALA A 13 3.64 -17.56 -3.77
CA ALA A 13 3.82 -17.07 -5.12
C ALA A 13 2.45 -16.61 -5.66
N GLY A 14 2.25 -15.30 -5.81
CA GLY A 14 1.02 -14.71 -6.35
C GLY A 14 0.44 -13.58 -5.51
N THR A 15 -0.70 -13.03 -5.95
CA THR A 15 -1.40 -11.93 -5.25
C THR A 15 -2.57 -12.40 -4.39
N VAL A 16 -2.98 -13.66 -4.55
CA VAL A 16 -4.07 -14.26 -3.80
C VAL A 16 -3.45 -15.01 -2.63
N ILE A 17 -3.63 -14.47 -1.43
CA ILE A 17 -3.24 -15.13 -0.19
C ILE A 17 -4.42 -16.03 0.20
N PRO A 18 -4.22 -17.35 0.33
CA PRO A 18 -5.29 -18.23 0.79
C PRO A 18 -5.72 -17.81 2.20
N ARG A 19 -7.02 -17.89 2.50
CA ARG A 19 -7.55 -17.45 3.81
C ARG A 19 -7.06 -18.35 4.97
N PHE A 20 -6.77 -19.61 4.67
CA PHE A 20 -6.29 -20.61 5.61
C PHE A 20 -5.18 -21.46 4.99
N VAL A 21 -4.25 -21.92 5.83
CA VAL A 21 -3.26 -22.95 5.48
C VAL A 21 -3.32 -24.09 6.49
N CYS A 22 -3.13 -25.31 6.02
CA CYS A 22 -3.03 -26.48 6.88
C CYS A 22 -1.56 -26.79 7.14
N CYS A 23 -1.17 -26.83 8.42
CA CYS A 23 0.15 -27.30 8.85
C CYS A 23 -0.05 -28.35 9.94
N LYS A 24 0.56 -29.53 9.79
CA LYS A 24 0.42 -30.66 10.74
C LYS A 24 -1.04 -30.99 11.10
N ARG A 25 -1.95 -30.99 10.11
CA ARG A 25 -3.40 -31.23 10.27
C ARG A 25 -4.16 -30.16 11.09
N VAL A 26 -3.54 -29.02 11.36
CA VAL A 26 -4.19 -27.86 12.00
C VAL A 26 -4.35 -26.74 10.97
N SER A 27 -5.53 -26.13 10.94
CA SER A 27 -5.85 -25.01 10.05
C SER A 27 -5.49 -23.69 10.72
N PHE A 28 -4.63 -22.90 10.07
CA PHE A 28 -4.20 -21.59 10.51
C PHE A 28 -4.77 -20.51 9.60
N ARG A 29 -5.33 -19.46 10.19
CA ARG A 29 -5.77 -18.29 9.41
C ARG A 29 -4.55 -17.53 8.90
N CYS A 30 -4.49 -17.34 7.60
CA CYS A 30 -3.48 -16.47 7.01
C CYS A 30 -3.95 -15.02 7.10
N LEU A 31 -3.13 -14.19 7.72
CA LEU A 31 -3.31 -12.75 7.70
C LEU A 31 -2.22 -12.17 6.79
N PRO A 32 -2.58 -11.27 5.86
CA PRO A 32 -1.59 -10.53 5.10
C PRO A 32 -0.61 -9.87 6.07
N HIS A 33 0.68 -10.15 5.88
CA HIS A 33 1.68 -9.47 6.67
C HIS A 33 1.74 -7.99 6.27
N GLU A 34 1.44 -7.10 7.21
CA GLU A 34 1.61 -5.67 7.05
C GLU A 34 2.93 -5.26 7.72
N PRO A 35 4.01 -5.05 6.94
CA PRO A 35 5.27 -4.60 7.52
C PRO A 35 5.08 -3.20 8.10
N LYS A 36 5.44 -3.03 9.38
CA LYS A 36 5.50 -1.70 9.99
C LYS A 36 6.54 -0.87 9.24
N PRO A 37 6.23 0.38 8.87
CA PRO A 37 7.22 1.25 8.25
C PRO A 37 8.36 1.46 9.25
N PRO A 38 9.63 1.41 8.81
CA PRO A 38 10.75 1.64 9.70
C PRO A 38 10.71 3.07 10.21
N THR A 39 10.95 3.25 11.51
CA THR A 39 11.17 4.58 12.09
C THR A 39 12.66 4.78 12.29
N SER A 40 13.18 5.90 11.78
CA SER A 40 14.59 6.24 11.91
C SER A 40 14.92 6.57 13.35
N THR A 41 15.86 5.87 13.97
CA THR A 41 16.33 6.21 15.32
C THR A 41 17.15 7.51 15.37
N ARG A 42 17.47 8.09 14.20
CA ARG A 42 18.26 9.31 14.07
C ARG A 42 17.37 10.56 14.00
N CYS A 43 16.43 10.61 13.05
CA CYS A 43 15.54 11.76 12.88
C CYS A 43 14.12 11.53 13.41
N LEU A 44 13.81 10.32 13.90
CA LEU A 44 12.48 9.86 14.33
C LEU A 44 11.42 9.87 13.22
N ALA A 45 11.80 10.18 11.97
CA ALA A 45 10.89 10.12 10.84
C ALA A 45 10.52 8.67 10.49
N ILE A 46 9.27 8.49 10.05
CA ILE A 46 8.74 7.22 9.59
C ILE A 46 8.98 7.07 8.09
N GLY A 47 9.48 5.91 7.67
CA GLY A 47 9.65 5.52 6.27
C GLY A 47 11.09 5.25 5.86
N ASN A 48 12.07 5.51 6.74
CA ASN A 48 13.48 5.31 6.47
C ASN A 48 14.21 4.73 7.69
N ARG A 49 15.31 4.02 7.43
CA ARG A 49 16.21 3.52 8.48
C ARG A 49 17.26 4.59 8.81
N ALA A 50 17.92 4.45 9.96
CA ALA A 50 18.94 5.41 10.40
C ALA A 50 20.09 5.58 9.38
N HIS A 51 20.54 4.49 8.74
CA HIS A 51 21.59 4.52 7.72
C HIS A 51 21.14 5.07 6.35
N GLN A 52 19.83 5.17 6.13
CA GLN A 52 19.22 5.79 4.94
C GLN A 52 18.55 7.12 5.29
N CYS A 53 18.94 7.71 6.42
CA CYS A 53 18.38 8.99 6.85
C CYS A 53 18.85 10.08 5.90
N PRO A 54 17.98 10.95 5.36
CA PRO A 54 18.41 12.11 4.58
C PRO A 54 19.16 13.13 5.48
N GLN A 55 18.88 13.12 6.78
CA GLN A 55 19.49 14.00 7.77
C GLN A 55 20.72 13.35 8.43
N GLN A 56 21.71 12.91 7.63
CA GLN A 56 22.95 12.34 8.17
C GLN A 56 23.94 13.39 8.69
N SER A 57 23.79 14.64 8.26
CA SER A 57 24.61 15.76 8.72
C SER A 57 24.06 16.45 9.97
N VAL A 58 22.81 16.16 10.35
CA VAL A 58 22.13 16.75 11.50
C VAL A 58 22.37 15.88 12.74
N PRO A 59 22.44 16.48 13.95
CA PRO A 59 22.47 15.71 15.19
C PRO A 59 21.29 14.73 15.28
N ALA A 60 21.54 13.59 15.92
CA ALA A 60 20.47 12.63 16.18
C ALA A 60 19.46 13.23 17.17
N LYS A 61 18.19 12.83 17.09
CA LYS A 61 17.15 13.29 18.00
C LYS A 61 16.99 12.34 19.18
N CYS A 62 16.71 12.89 20.34
CA CYS A 62 16.38 12.13 21.53
C CYS A 62 15.10 11.34 21.30
N ARG A 63 15.14 10.04 21.57
CA ARG A 63 14.00 9.12 21.38
C ARG A 63 12.80 9.45 22.26
N ARG A 64 12.96 10.23 23.34
CA ARG A 64 11.90 10.57 24.27
C ARG A 64 11.34 11.97 24.03
N CYS A 65 12.19 13.00 24.05
CA CYS A 65 11.76 14.40 23.91
C CYS A 65 11.96 15.00 22.51
N ALA A 66 12.49 14.23 21.56
CA ALA A 66 12.74 14.65 20.18
C ALA A 66 13.66 15.87 19.96
N SER A 67 14.28 16.39 21.03
CA SER A 67 15.32 17.41 20.97
C SER A 67 16.58 16.86 20.30
N ASP A 68 17.34 17.74 19.67
CA ASP A 68 18.62 17.37 19.07
C ASP A 68 19.61 16.97 20.19
N LEU A 69 20.26 15.81 20.02
CA LEU A 69 21.23 15.28 20.95
C LEU A 69 22.57 16.01 20.74
N PRO A 70 23.15 16.59 21.80
CA PRO A 70 24.50 17.12 21.74
C PRO A 70 25.54 16.03 21.43
N ALA A 71 26.74 16.45 21.01
CA ALA A 71 27.84 15.54 20.75
C ALA A 71 28.25 14.75 22.02
N ASP A 72 28.17 15.39 23.19
CA ASP A 72 28.29 14.73 24.48
C ASP A 72 26.93 14.19 24.95
N PRO A 73 26.73 12.86 25.01
CA PRO A 73 25.45 12.27 25.42
C PRO A 73 25.06 12.61 26.86
N ASN A 74 26.01 12.94 27.74
CA ASN A 74 25.74 13.27 29.14
C ASN A 74 25.22 14.71 29.32
N ALA A 75 25.41 15.58 28.32
CA ALA A 75 24.88 16.94 28.34
C ALA A 75 23.37 17.01 28.04
N HIS A 76 22.76 15.89 27.62
CA HIS A 76 21.34 15.85 27.30
C HIS A 76 20.47 15.60 28.53
N VAL A 77 19.75 16.62 28.98
CA VAL A 77 18.71 16.49 30.01
C VAL A 77 17.34 16.36 29.35
N CYS A 78 16.72 15.19 29.51
CA CYS A 78 15.42 14.91 28.91
C CYS A 78 14.29 15.50 29.79
N THR A 79 13.54 16.47 29.28
CA THR A 79 12.49 17.17 30.04
C THR A 79 11.15 16.43 30.01
N GLN A 80 10.50 16.36 28.84
CA GLN A 80 9.18 15.75 28.66
C GLN A 80 9.13 14.87 27.40
N PRO A 81 8.31 13.82 27.36
CA PRO A 81 8.09 13.07 26.13
C PRO A 81 7.48 13.99 25.07
N TRP A 82 7.92 13.87 23.82
CA TRP A 82 7.40 14.67 22.71
C TRP A 82 7.21 13.82 21.46
N CYS A 83 6.04 13.97 20.84
CA CYS A 83 5.71 13.30 19.61
C CYS A 83 5.90 14.25 18.42
N ILE A 84 6.88 14.01 17.54
CA ILE A 84 7.13 14.86 16.36
C ILE A 84 6.02 14.78 15.31
N HIS A 85 5.23 13.71 15.34
CA HIS A 85 4.17 13.48 14.36
C HIS A 85 2.85 14.14 14.75
N ARG A 86 2.59 14.24 16.06
CA ARG A 86 1.36 14.83 16.61
C ARG A 86 1.60 16.17 17.28
N GLN A 87 2.86 16.54 17.52
CA GLN A 87 3.29 17.77 18.17
C GLN A 87 2.64 17.95 19.55
N VAL A 88 2.63 16.87 20.33
CA VAL A 88 2.07 16.81 21.70
C VAL A 88 3.09 16.24 22.67
N ASN A 89 2.98 16.62 23.93
CA ASN A 89 3.86 16.20 25.02
C ASN A 89 3.34 15.01 25.86
N THR A 90 2.42 14.20 25.31
CA THR A 90 1.80 13.07 26.03
C THR A 90 2.55 11.75 25.89
N HIS A 91 3.25 11.56 24.76
CA HIS A 91 3.95 10.32 24.44
C HIS A 91 5.15 10.59 23.51
N SER A 92 6.07 9.63 23.42
CA SER A 92 7.16 9.66 22.44
C SER A 92 6.66 9.23 21.05
N SER A 93 7.32 9.75 20.01
CA SER A 93 7.11 9.32 18.62
C SER A 93 7.34 7.82 18.36
N LEU A 94 8.14 7.17 19.21
CA LEU A 94 8.44 5.73 19.13
C LEU A 94 7.51 4.87 19.97
N ASP A 95 6.60 5.48 20.73
CA ASP A 95 5.65 4.74 21.54
C ASP A 95 4.73 3.88 20.65
N SER A 96 4.49 2.66 21.09
CA SER A 96 3.54 1.72 20.49
C SER A 96 2.11 2.25 20.45
N SER A 97 1.76 3.15 21.39
CA SER A 97 0.47 3.83 21.45
C SER A 97 0.33 4.95 20.42
N CYS A 98 1.44 5.39 19.81
CA CYS A 98 1.42 6.46 18.82
C CYS A 98 0.62 6.01 17.58
N PRO A 99 -0.41 6.75 17.15
CA PRO A 99 -1.20 6.37 15.97
C PRO A 99 -0.45 6.64 14.64
N SER A 100 0.62 7.42 14.65
CA SER A 100 1.29 7.90 13.42
C SER A 100 1.98 6.78 12.62
N PRO A 101 2.71 5.83 13.25
CA PRO A 101 3.21 4.64 12.57
C PRO A 101 2.10 3.80 11.94
N LEU A 102 0.94 3.67 12.61
CA LEU A 102 -0.20 2.91 12.11
C LEU A 102 -0.85 3.57 10.89
N ALA A 103 -1.03 4.90 10.92
CA ALA A 103 -1.54 5.63 9.76
C ALA A 103 -0.62 5.45 8.54
N LYS A 104 0.69 5.63 8.73
CA LYS A 104 1.67 5.50 7.65
C LYS A 104 1.82 4.05 7.15
N GLN A 105 1.61 3.06 8.01
CA GLN A 105 1.54 1.65 7.61
C GLN A 105 0.41 1.40 6.60
N ARG A 106 -0.78 1.96 6.84
CA ARG A 106 -1.93 1.82 5.93
C ARG A 106 -1.65 2.47 4.57
N ASP A 107 -1.02 3.63 4.56
CA ASP A 107 -0.63 4.31 3.32
C ASP A 107 0.40 3.51 2.53
N CYS A 108 1.44 3.00 3.21
CA CYS A 108 2.44 2.13 2.58
C CYS A 108 1.82 0.84 2.04
N ALA A 109 0.90 0.21 2.78
CA ALA A 109 0.19 -0.99 2.34
C ALA A 109 -0.65 -0.71 1.09
N LYS A 110 -1.38 0.43 1.07
CA LYS A 110 -2.16 0.88 -0.08
C LYS A 110 -1.29 1.14 -1.30
N ALA A 111 -0.15 1.84 -1.12
CA ALA A 111 0.80 2.10 -2.20
C ALA A 111 1.43 0.82 -2.75
N ALA A 112 1.78 -0.14 -1.90
CA ALA A 112 2.31 -1.44 -2.30
C ALA A 112 1.28 -2.24 -3.11
N LEU A 113 0.01 -2.22 -2.68
CA LEU A 113 -1.09 -2.83 -3.43
C LEU A 113 -1.24 -2.21 -4.82
N LEU A 114 -1.26 -0.87 -4.90
CA LEU A 114 -1.34 -0.14 -6.17
C LEU A 114 -0.19 -0.50 -7.11
N ARG A 115 1.06 -0.52 -6.62
CA ARG A 115 2.24 -0.94 -7.41
C ARG A 115 2.08 -2.36 -7.98
N ARG A 116 1.61 -3.32 -7.17
CA ARG A 116 1.35 -4.69 -7.64
C ARG A 116 0.27 -4.73 -8.72
N THR A 117 -0.81 -3.95 -8.56
CA THR A 117 -1.89 -3.91 -9.56
C THR A 117 -1.43 -3.32 -10.90
N VAL A 118 -0.60 -2.27 -10.87
CA VAL A 118 -0.04 -1.65 -12.08
C VAL A 118 0.91 -2.61 -12.80
N MET A 119 1.83 -3.24 -12.06
CA MET A 119 2.77 -4.21 -12.64
C MET A 119 2.04 -5.38 -13.31
N ARG A 120 0.93 -5.86 -12.73
CA ARG A 120 0.08 -6.89 -13.35
C ARG A 120 -0.56 -6.43 -14.66
N ARG A 121 -1.11 -5.22 -14.70
CA ARG A 121 -1.69 -4.67 -15.94
C ARG A 121 -0.65 -4.57 -17.05
N ALA A 122 0.59 -4.22 -16.71
CA ALA A 122 1.69 -4.16 -17.66
C ALA A 122 2.19 -5.53 -18.15
N THR A 123 1.96 -6.61 -17.38
CA THR A 123 2.44 -7.97 -17.70
C THR A 123 1.34 -8.93 -18.16
N GLN A 124 0.08 -8.48 -18.26
CA GLN A 124 -0.94 -9.31 -18.90
C GLN A 124 -0.72 -9.31 -20.42
N PRO A 125 -0.55 -10.49 -21.04
CA PRO A 125 -0.59 -10.58 -22.49
C PRO A 125 -1.99 -10.13 -22.96
N SER A 126 -2.02 -9.22 -23.92
CA SER A 126 -3.24 -8.79 -24.58
C SER A 126 -4.01 -10.01 -25.12
N PRO A 127 -5.32 -10.15 -24.86
CA PRO A 127 -6.12 -11.16 -25.51
C PRO A 127 -6.33 -10.75 -26.98
N SER A 128 -5.44 -11.24 -27.83
CA SER A 128 -5.58 -11.29 -29.29
C SER A 128 -5.24 -12.72 -29.68
N SER A 129 -6.03 -13.51 -30.37
CA SER A 129 -7.38 -13.36 -30.94
C SER A 129 -7.65 -14.76 -31.49
N SER A 130 -8.60 -15.49 -30.91
CA SER A 130 -9.01 -16.79 -31.47
C SER A 130 -10.16 -16.58 -32.44
N SER A 131 -9.90 -16.76 -33.73
CA SER A 131 -10.69 -17.48 -34.73
C SER A 131 -10.87 -16.74 -36.05
N ALA A 132 -10.33 -17.33 -37.11
CA ALA A 132 -11.04 -17.55 -38.38
C ALA A 132 -10.32 -18.68 -39.13
N HIS A 133 -11.04 -19.78 -39.28
CA HIS A 133 -10.77 -20.88 -40.21
C HIS A 133 -10.81 -20.34 -41.65
N GLU A 134 -9.79 -20.59 -42.48
CA GLU A 134 -9.99 -20.66 -43.93
C GLU A 134 -8.94 -21.53 -44.64
N PHE A 135 -9.35 -22.02 -45.80
CA PHE A 135 -8.99 -23.26 -46.49
C PHE A 135 -7.61 -23.32 -47.18
N LEU A 136 -7.26 -24.55 -47.59
CA LEU A 136 -6.08 -25.02 -48.34
C LEU A 136 -5.89 -24.41 -49.77
N SER A 137 -4.69 -23.86 -50.02
CA SER A 137 -3.77 -23.95 -51.21
C SER A 137 -4.19 -23.39 -52.61
N PRO A 138 -3.31 -23.18 -53.65
CA PRO A 138 -1.88 -23.55 -53.85
C PRO A 138 -0.96 -22.42 -54.50
N PRO A 139 0.12 -22.65 -55.32
CA PRO A 139 1.50 -22.22 -54.99
C PRO A 139 2.21 -21.21 -55.95
N ALA A 140 3.33 -20.66 -55.44
CA ALA A 140 4.59 -20.20 -56.07
C ALA A 140 4.62 -19.25 -57.31
N THR A 141 5.41 -18.16 -57.18
CA THR A 141 6.21 -17.55 -58.28
C THR A 141 7.40 -16.73 -57.67
N PRO A 142 8.51 -16.55 -58.42
CA PRO A 142 9.90 -16.48 -57.90
C PRO A 142 10.44 -15.05 -57.63
N PRO A 143 11.66 -14.89 -57.05
CA PRO A 143 12.19 -13.61 -56.55
C PRO A 143 13.04 -12.85 -57.59
N PRO A 144 13.24 -11.53 -57.43
CA PRO A 144 14.34 -10.81 -58.10
C PRO A 144 15.56 -10.54 -57.17
N PRO A 145 16.76 -10.32 -57.75
CA PRO A 145 18.08 -10.51 -57.11
C PRO A 145 18.73 -9.19 -56.59
N PRO A 146 19.97 -9.23 -56.05
CA PRO A 146 20.43 -8.37 -54.95
C PRO A 146 21.09 -7.06 -55.40
N GLY A 147 20.90 -6.01 -54.60
CA GLY A 147 21.55 -4.70 -54.75
C GLY A 147 22.13 -4.22 -53.42
N SER A 148 23.45 -4.28 -53.34
CA SER A 148 24.35 -3.78 -52.31
C SER A 148 24.05 -2.36 -51.80
N ASN A 149 24.15 -2.13 -50.48
CA ASN A 149 25.30 -1.42 -49.91
C ASN A 149 25.22 -1.31 -48.39
N ALA A 150 26.28 -1.79 -47.75
CA ALA A 150 26.64 -1.49 -46.39
C ALA A 150 27.02 -0.01 -46.26
N ALA A 151 26.50 0.69 -45.24
CA ALA A 151 27.22 1.82 -44.64
C ALA A 151 26.68 2.19 -43.25
N LYS A 152 27.63 2.23 -42.30
CA LYS A 152 27.70 3.11 -41.13
C LYS A 152 26.73 2.86 -39.96
N VAL A 153 27.15 1.93 -39.12
CA VAL A 153 27.07 2.07 -37.66
C VAL A 153 27.79 3.37 -37.25
N LYS A 154 27.04 4.38 -36.82
CA LYS A 154 27.54 5.44 -35.94
C LYS A 154 26.89 5.26 -34.57
N ARG A 155 27.68 4.78 -33.61
CA ARG A 155 27.37 4.90 -32.18
C ARG A 155 27.39 6.38 -31.80
N ALA A 156 26.28 6.87 -31.26
CA ALA A 156 26.20 8.08 -30.47
C ALA A 156 25.80 7.70 -29.03
N PRO A 157 26.23 8.46 -28.01
CA PRO A 157 26.18 8.09 -26.59
C PRO A 157 24.76 8.08 -26.00
N PRO A 158 24.53 7.48 -24.82
CA PRO A 158 23.20 7.38 -24.24
C PRO A 158 22.72 8.76 -23.79
N VAL A 159 21.72 9.30 -24.49
CA VAL A 159 20.92 10.43 -24.00
C VAL A 159 19.62 9.84 -23.47
N CYS A 160 19.38 10.06 -22.17
CA CYS A 160 18.14 9.73 -21.49
C CYS A 160 16.93 10.32 -22.22
N PRO A 161 15.91 9.54 -22.61
CA PRO A 161 14.64 10.11 -23.02
C PRO A 161 13.81 10.46 -21.78
N SER A 162 13.81 11.75 -21.44
CA SER A 162 12.69 12.40 -20.79
C SER A 162 11.48 12.27 -21.72
N LEU A 163 10.55 11.35 -21.44
CA LEU A 163 9.27 11.27 -22.14
C LEU A 163 8.15 11.54 -21.15
N SER A 164 7.78 12.82 -21.10
CA SER A 164 6.42 13.28 -20.95
C SER A 164 5.55 12.62 -22.03
N ASN A 165 4.98 11.46 -21.71
CA ASN A 165 3.89 10.87 -22.48
C ASN A 165 2.72 10.65 -21.53
N THR A 166 1.80 11.61 -21.52
CA THR A 166 0.42 11.41 -21.06
C THR A 166 -0.30 10.55 -22.11
N PRO A 167 -0.74 9.32 -21.79
CA PRO A 167 -1.73 8.65 -22.62
C PRO A 167 -3.11 9.20 -22.25
N SER A 168 -3.81 9.75 -23.24
CA SER A 168 -5.23 10.10 -23.15
C SER A 168 -6.02 8.87 -22.67
N LEU A 169 -6.52 8.95 -21.44
CA LEU A 169 -7.36 7.94 -20.82
C LEU A 169 -8.70 7.88 -21.57
N SER A 170 -9.04 6.70 -22.07
CA SER A 170 -10.41 6.37 -22.48
C SER A 170 -11.32 6.39 -21.25
N LEU A 171 -12.10 7.46 -21.10
CA LEU A 171 -12.98 7.77 -19.95
C LEU A 171 -14.10 6.75 -19.64
N GLY A 172 -14.29 5.70 -20.45
CA GLY A 172 -15.48 4.84 -20.37
C GLY A 172 -15.53 3.86 -19.18
N ASN A 173 -14.38 3.35 -18.72
CA ASN A 173 -14.33 2.27 -17.73
C ASN A 173 -14.15 2.75 -16.28
N GLU A 174 -13.66 3.98 -16.06
CA GLU A 174 -13.50 4.52 -14.71
C GLU A 174 -14.85 5.00 -14.14
N SER A 175 -15.75 5.52 -14.98
CA SER A 175 -17.06 6.00 -14.55
C SER A 175 -17.89 4.90 -13.87
N ARG A 176 -17.96 3.70 -14.48
CA ARG A 176 -18.70 2.56 -13.91
C ARG A 176 -18.12 2.06 -12.58
N SER A 177 -16.81 2.22 -12.37
CA SER A 177 -16.17 1.84 -11.10
C SER A 177 -16.42 2.87 -9.99
N ILE A 178 -16.68 4.13 -10.35
CA ILE A 178 -17.02 5.20 -9.40
C ILE A 178 -18.49 5.05 -8.98
N ASP A 179 -19.38 4.82 -9.93
CA ASP A 179 -20.82 4.63 -9.68
C ASP A 179 -21.08 3.44 -8.74
N LEU A 180 -20.39 2.32 -8.94
CA LEU A 180 -20.50 1.14 -8.07
C LEU A 180 -20.03 1.44 -6.64
N ARG A 181 -18.96 2.24 -6.48
CA ARG A 181 -18.44 2.63 -5.16
C ARG A 181 -19.39 3.56 -4.43
N LEU A 182 -20.00 4.52 -5.13
CA LEU A 182 -21.01 5.40 -4.58
C LEU A 182 -22.23 4.61 -4.12
N ALA A 183 -22.75 3.70 -4.94
CA ALA A 183 -23.88 2.84 -4.56
C ALA A 183 -23.58 1.96 -3.33
N MET A 184 -22.35 1.46 -3.19
CA MET A 184 -21.93 0.72 -1.99
C MET A 184 -21.87 1.61 -0.74
N LEU A 185 -21.39 2.85 -0.86
CA LEU A 185 -21.35 3.80 0.25
C LEU A 185 -22.74 4.20 0.70
N GLU A 186 -23.65 4.48 -0.23
CA GLU A 186 -25.05 4.78 0.07
C GLU A 186 -25.75 3.62 0.78
N ARG A 187 -25.49 2.38 0.35
CA ARG A 187 -26.04 1.18 1.02
C ARG A 187 -25.52 1.06 2.45
N ASN A 188 -24.21 1.23 2.66
CA ASN A 188 -23.62 1.19 4.00
C ASN A 188 -24.17 2.31 4.90
N GLN A 189 -24.39 3.50 4.35
CA GLN A 189 -24.95 4.62 5.10
C GLN A 189 -26.40 4.34 5.54
N ARG A 190 -27.23 3.77 4.66
CA ARG A 190 -28.59 3.35 5.02
C ARG A 190 -28.60 2.26 6.08
N GLU A 191 -27.66 1.33 6.02
CA GLU A 191 -27.54 0.26 7.01
C GLU A 191 -27.10 0.79 8.38
N GLN A 192 -26.17 1.75 8.41
CA GLN A 192 -25.82 2.45 9.65
C GLN A 192 -27.01 3.23 10.22
N GLN A 193 -27.80 3.91 9.38
CA GLN A 193 -28.99 4.62 9.84
C GLN A 193 -30.00 3.66 10.46
N ARG A 194 -30.27 2.51 9.83
CA ARG A 194 -31.18 1.50 10.38
C ARG A 194 -30.74 0.99 11.75
N VAL A 195 -29.44 0.71 11.91
CA VAL A 195 -28.90 0.26 13.20
C VAL A 195 -29.02 1.37 14.25
N SER A 196 -28.82 2.62 13.87
CA SER A 196 -29.02 3.78 14.76
C SER A 196 -30.47 3.89 15.20
N ASP A 197 -31.42 3.86 14.26
CA ASP A 197 -32.85 3.96 14.55
C ASP A 197 -33.34 2.79 15.42
N GLU A 198 -32.85 1.57 15.18
CA GLU A 198 -33.17 0.40 16.01
C GLU A 198 -32.65 0.56 17.45
N LEU A 199 -31.45 1.12 17.62
CA LEU A 199 -30.88 1.39 18.93
C LEU A 199 -31.70 2.45 19.68
N GLU A 200 -32.08 3.54 19.01
CA GLU A 200 -32.92 4.59 19.58
C GLU A 200 -34.30 4.04 20.01
N GLN A 201 -34.92 3.19 19.20
CA GLN A 201 -36.18 2.53 19.57
C GLN A 201 -36.03 1.64 20.81
N LYS A 202 -34.93 0.88 20.92
CA LYS A 202 -34.65 0.04 22.10
C LYS A 202 -34.46 0.88 23.35
N ILE A 203 -33.77 2.02 23.24
CA ILE A 203 -33.58 2.95 24.36
C ILE A 203 -34.95 3.49 24.81
N LEU A 204 -35.78 3.96 23.88
CA LEU A 204 -37.12 4.47 24.19
C LEU A 204 -38.00 3.40 24.85
N ALA A 205 -37.98 2.18 24.34
CA ALA A 205 -38.74 1.06 24.92
C ALA A 205 -38.29 0.73 26.35
N LEU A 206 -36.97 0.74 26.61
CA LEU A 206 -36.43 0.54 27.95
C LEU A 206 -36.82 1.69 28.89
N THR A 207 -36.78 2.94 28.43
CA THR A 207 -37.20 4.10 29.22
C THR A 207 -38.69 4.03 29.58
N GLN A 208 -39.55 3.62 28.64
CA GLN A 208 -40.98 3.44 28.89
C GLN A 208 -41.24 2.29 29.88
N ALA A 209 -40.56 1.15 29.72
CA ALA A 209 -40.69 0.02 30.64
C ALA A 209 -40.31 0.40 32.08
N LEU A 210 -39.21 1.17 32.25
CA LEU A 210 -38.79 1.67 33.56
C LEU A 210 -39.82 2.64 34.17
N ALA A 211 -40.47 3.48 33.36
CA ALA A 211 -41.50 4.41 33.82
C ALA A 211 -42.81 3.70 34.26
N THR A 212 -43.09 2.49 33.77
CA THR A 212 -44.27 1.71 34.17
C THR A 212 -44.07 0.86 35.43
N THR A 213 -42.82 0.69 35.89
CA THR A 213 -42.49 -0.12 37.07
C THR A 213 -42.44 0.67 38.39
N THR A 214 -42.76 1.96 38.35
CA THR A 214 -42.93 2.84 39.52
C THR A 214 -44.39 3.20 39.73
#